data_AF-A0A7W2YZG4-F1
#
_entry.id   AF-A0A7W2YZG4-F1
#
_cell.length_a   1.000
_cell.length_b   1.000
_cell.length_c   1.000
_cell.angle_alpha   90.00
_cell.angle_beta   90.00
_cell.angle_gamma   90.00
#
_symmetry.space_group_name_H-M   'P 1'
#
loop_
_entity.id
_entity.type
_entity.pdbx_description
1 polymer ?
#
loop_
_entity_poly.entity_id
_entity_poly.type
_entity_poly.pdbx_seq_one_letter_code
_entity_poly.pdbx_strand_id
1 'polypeptide(L)'
;MIGSTSMYDLDLVESRTEIGATWFDRSCWGGPYNVESKLLLFGHAFDDLRLARLALRTDNLNVRSQRALARLGLVHEGTLRSHMRRPDGSRRDSLYYSLLADEWPAVRDALLARVAARRVA
;
A
#
# COMPACT_ATOMS: atom_id res chain seq x y z
N MET A 1 7.81 -15.82 11.68
CA MET A 1 7.61 -14.75 10.67
C MET A 1 6.11 -14.47 10.58
N ILE A 2 5.68 -13.20 10.65
CA ILE A 2 4.25 -12.82 10.67
C ILE A 2 3.71 -12.27 9.34
N GLY A 3 4.59 -12.08 8.35
CA GLY A 3 4.24 -11.49 7.06
C GLY A 3 5.45 -10.89 6.36
N SER A 4 5.18 -10.19 5.26
CA SER A 4 6.15 -9.39 4.50
C SER A 4 5.45 -8.26 3.75
N THR A 5 6.20 -7.21 3.42
CA THR A 5 5.83 -6.14 2.49
C THR A 5 7.11 -5.64 1.82
N SER A 6 7.01 -5.17 0.59
CA SER A 6 8.18 -4.79 -0.20
C SER A 6 7.95 -3.48 -0.94
N MET A 7 9.03 -2.73 -1.09
CA MET A 7 9.18 -1.65 -2.05
C MET A 7 9.90 -2.23 -3.28
N TYR A 8 9.38 -1.98 -4.48
CA TYR A 8 9.93 -2.51 -5.73
C TYR A 8 9.62 -1.55 -6.89
N ASP A 9 10.17 -1.82 -8.08
CA ASP A 9 10.07 -0.90 -9.24
C ASP A 9 10.52 0.53 -8.87
N LEU A 10 11.60 0.64 -8.08
CA LEU A 10 12.16 1.93 -7.69
C LEU A 10 12.86 2.56 -8.90
N ASP A 11 12.38 3.73 -9.27
CA ASP A 11 12.98 4.56 -10.31
C ASP A 11 13.26 5.95 -9.72
N LEU A 12 14.54 6.22 -9.46
CA LEU A 12 14.97 7.50 -8.88
C LEU A 12 14.96 8.64 -9.90
N VAL A 13 15.03 8.33 -11.20
CA VAL A 13 14.99 9.34 -12.26
C VAL A 13 13.56 9.83 -12.43
N GLU A 14 12.61 8.90 -12.49
CA GLU A 14 11.17 9.21 -12.57
C GLU A 14 10.55 9.53 -11.19
N SER A 15 11.33 9.45 -10.11
CA SER A 15 10.91 9.76 -8.74
C SER A 15 9.70 8.96 -8.28
N ARG A 16 9.70 7.64 -8.54
CA ARG A 16 8.58 6.75 -8.21
C ARG A 16 8.98 5.38 -7.69
N THR A 17 8.07 4.74 -6.97
CA THR A 17 8.18 3.32 -6.60
C THR A 17 6.81 2.67 -6.46
N GLU A 18 6.77 1.34 -6.44
CA GLU A 18 5.61 0.57 -6.01
C GLU A 18 5.84 -0.05 -4.63
N ILE A 19 4.78 -0.11 -3.83
CA ILE A 19 4.73 -0.90 -2.60
C ILE A 19 3.73 -2.03 -2.77
N GLY A 20 4.09 -3.22 -2.33
CA GLY A 20 3.23 -4.38 -2.47
C GLY A 20 3.88 -5.64 -1.97
N ALA A 21 3.57 -6.75 -2.65
CA ALA A 21 3.88 -8.11 -2.19
C ALA A 21 3.48 -8.33 -0.71
N THR A 22 2.46 -7.59 -0.25
CA THR A 22 2.12 -7.50 1.16
C THR A 22 1.23 -8.67 1.55
N TRP A 23 1.70 -9.46 2.50
CA TRP A 23 0.91 -10.51 3.12
C TRP A 23 1.24 -10.57 4.60
N PHE A 24 0.22 -10.89 5.40
CA PHE A 24 0.37 -11.15 6.82
C PHE A 24 -0.29 -12.47 7.13
N ASP A 25 0.20 -13.16 8.17
CA ASP A 25 -0.48 -14.31 8.74
C ASP A 25 -1.91 -13.93 9.15
N ARG A 26 -2.85 -14.88 9.06
CA ARG A 26 -4.27 -14.61 9.35
C ARG A 26 -4.48 -14.13 10.79
N SER A 27 -3.68 -14.61 11.75
CA SER A 27 -3.72 -14.15 13.15
C SER A 27 -3.42 -12.66 13.31
N CYS A 28 -2.73 -12.06 12.34
CA CYS A 28 -2.33 -10.65 12.34
C CYS A 28 -3.32 -9.75 11.59
N TRP A 29 -4.36 -10.31 10.96
CA TRP A 29 -5.33 -9.54 10.21
C TRP A 29 -6.19 -8.68 11.13
N GLY A 30 -6.46 -7.44 10.72
CA GLY A 30 -7.20 -6.46 11.55
C GLY A 30 -6.34 -5.77 12.62
N GLY A 31 -5.15 -6.30 12.91
CA GLY A 31 -4.17 -5.71 13.82
C GLY A 31 -3.46 -4.47 13.27
N PRO A 32 -2.46 -3.94 14.01
CA PRO A 32 -1.76 -2.69 13.65
C PRO A 32 -0.76 -2.87 12.50
N TYR A 33 -0.30 -4.09 12.24
CA TYR A 33 0.88 -4.39 11.42
C TYR A 33 0.84 -3.79 10.01
N ASN A 34 -0.30 -3.85 9.32
CA ASN A 34 -0.41 -3.25 7.99
C ASN A 34 -0.33 -1.72 8.05
N VAL A 35 -0.91 -1.09 9.07
CA VAL A 35 -0.86 0.39 9.20
C VAL A 35 0.55 0.84 9.55
N GLU A 36 1.18 0.19 10.53
CA GLU A 36 2.55 0.53 10.97
C GLU A 36 3.58 0.29 9.86
N SER A 37 3.50 -0.84 9.15
CA SER A 37 4.41 -1.11 8.03
C SER A 37 4.25 -0.13 6.86
N LYS A 38 3.02 0.33 6.56
CA LYS A 38 2.78 1.33 5.53
C LYS A 38 3.25 2.71 5.95
N LEU A 39 3.06 3.11 7.21
CA LEU A 39 3.61 4.34 7.75
C LEU A 39 5.14 4.39 7.58
N LEU A 40 5.85 3.32 7.94
CA LEU A 40 7.30 3.25 7.82
C LEU A 40 7.77 3.27 6.36
N LEU A 41 7.17 2.47 5.47
CA LEU A 41 7.59 2.44 4.07
C LEU A 41 7.22 3.72 3.32
N PHE A 42 6.07 4.32 3.60
CA PHE A 42 5.67 5.58 2.97
C PHE A 42 6.57 6.72 3.45
N GLY A 43 6.89 6.76 4.74
CA GLY A 43 7.87 7.70 5.29
C GLY A 43 9.24 7.54 4.63
N HIS A 44 9.73 6.32 4.48
CA HIS A 44 10.99 6.09 3.77
C HIS A 44 10.94 6.58 2.31
N ALA A 45 9.85 6.32 1.59
CA ALA A 45 9.68 6.75 0.21
C ALA A 45 9.64 8.28 0.05
N PHE A 46 8.90 8.98 0.90
CA PHE A 46 8.68 10.42 0.75
C PHE A 46 9.65 11.29 1.57
N ASP A 47 9.92 10.92 2.81
CA ASP A 47 10.72 11.75 3.71
C ASP A 47 12.23 11.52 3.47
N ASP A 48 12.66 10.26 3.29
CA ASP A 48 14.08 9.93 3.08
C ASP A 48 14.48 9.99 1.60
N LEU A 49 13.75 9.27 0.73
CA LEU A 49 14.07 9.18 -0.70
C LEU A 49 13.51 10.35 -1.53
N ARG A 50 12.61 11.17 -0.96
CA ARG A 50 12.00 12.33 -1.62
C ARG A 50 11.34 12.00 -2.96
N LEU A 51 10.74 10.81 -3.06
CA LEU A 51 10.01 10.40 -4.25
C LEU A 51 8.79 11.29 -4.45
N ALA A 52 8.42 11.56 -5.70
CA ALA A 52 7.22 12.31 -6.05
C ALA A 52 5.96 11.44 -5.95
N ARG A 53 6.13 10.12 -6.13
CA ARG A 53 5.01 9.20 -6.31
C ARG A 53 5.27 7.81 -5.74
N LEU A 54 4.22 7.25 -5.16
CA LEU A 54 4.17 5.88 -4.66
C LEU A 54 2.91 5.21 -5.21
N ALA A 55 3.01 3.96 -5.68
CA ALA A 55 1.87 3.21 -6.21
C ALA A 55 1.67 1.87 -5.50
N LEU A 56 0.40 1.45 -5.38
CA LEU A 56 0.01 0.14 -4.87
C LEU A 56 -1.00 -0.46 -5.84
N ARG A 57 -0.94 -1.77 -6.02
CA ARG A 57 -1.89 -2.49 -6.87
C ARG A 57 -2.49 -3.70 -6.18
N THR A 58 -3.74 -4.01 -6.53
CA THR A 58 -4.42 -5.20 -6.01
C THR A 58 -5.30 -5.87 -7.06
N ASP A 59 -5.52 -7.17 -6.88
CA ASP A 59 -6.50 -7.94 -7.67
C ASP A 59 -7.91 -7.36 -7.50
N ASN A 60 -8.69 -7.34 -8.58
CA ASN A 60 -10.08 -6.90 -8.59
C ASN A 60 -11.00 -7.75 -7.69
N LEU A 61 -10.64 -9.00 -7.41
CA LEU A 61 -11.39 -9.85 -6.48
C LEU A 61 -10.95 -9.69 -5.01
N ASN A 62 -9.82 -9.01 -4.75
CA ASN A 62 -9.33 -8.80 -3.39
C ASN A 62 -9.95 -7.55 -2.75
N VAL A 63 -11.26 -7.61 -2.50
CA VAL A 63 -12.07 -6.54 -1.92
C VAL A 63 -11.52 -6.07 -0.56
N ARG A 64 -10.92 -6.98 0.21
CA ARG A 64 -10.29 -6.65 1.50
C ARG A 64 -9.13 -5.68 1.33
N SER A 65 -8.25 -5.96 0.36
CA SER A 65 -7.11 -5.08 0.05
C SER A 65 -7.60 -3.74 -0.50
N GLN A 66 -8.59 -3.74 -1.40
CA GLN A 66 -9.18 -2.49 -1.93
C GLN A 66 -9.71 -1.58 -0.80
N ARG A 67 -10.45 -2.14 0.15
CA ARG A 67 -10.92 -1.40 1.34
C ARG A 67 -9.76 -0.90 2.21
N ALA A 68 -8.69 -1.68 2.33
CA ALA A 68 -7.51 -1.26 3.09
C ALA A 68 -6.79 -0.09 2.40
N LEU A 69 -6.60 -0.14 1.08
CA LEU A 69 -5.98 0.92 0.28
C LEU A 69 -6.80 2.22 0.36
N ALA A 70 -8.12 2.14 0.19
CA ALA A 70 -9.00 3.30 0.33
C ALA A 70 -8.91 3.92 1.75
N ARG A 71 -8.89 3.08 2.80
CA ARG A 71 -8.74 3.54 4.18
C ARG A 71 -7.36 4.13 4.48
N LEU A 72 -6.33 3.79 3.72
CA LEU A 72 -4.99 4.37 3.85
C LEU A 72 -4.91 5.76 3.18
N GLY A 73 -5.96 6.21 2.47
CA GLY A 73 -5.99 7.50 1.80
C GLY A 73 -5.41 7.49 0.38
N LEU A 74 -5.21 6.32 -0.22
CA LEU A 74 -4.73 6.23 -1.60
C LEU A 74 -5.85 6.52 -2.61
N VAL A 75 -5.48 7.19 -3.69
CA VAL A 75 -6.37 7.52 -4.81
C VAL A 75 -6.39 6.36 -5.80
N HIS A 76 -7.58 5.94 -6.24
CA HIS A 76 -7.72 4.94 -7.32
C HIS A 76 -7.60 5.61 -8.68
N GLU A 77 -6.68 5.12 -9.52
CA GLU A 77 -6.38 5.74 -10.82
C GLU A 77 -6.95 4.97 -12.00
N GLY A 78 -7.15 3.66 -11.86
CA GLY A 78 -7.71 2.85 -12.93
C GLY A 78 -7.44 1.36 -12.79
N THR A 79 -7.98 0.64 -13.77
CA THR A 79 -7.95 -0.82 -13.81
C THR A 79 -7.27 -1.31 -15.08
N LEU A 80 -6.14 -2.00 -14.91
CA LEU A 80 -5.51 -2.72 -16.00
C LEU A 80 -6.23 -4.06 -16.19
N ARG A 81 -7.03 -4.15 -17.26
CA ARG A 81 -7.82 -5.34 -17.60
C ARG A 81 -6.91 -6.49 -18.02
N SER A 82 -7.16 -7.68 -17.49
CA SER A 82 -6.38 -8.89 -17.81
C SER A 82 -4.88 -8.62 -17.66
N HIS A 83 -4.44 -8.00 -16.57
CA HIS A 83 -3.04 -7.60 -16.40
C HIS A 83 -2.14 -8.78 -16.01
N MET A 84 -2.63 -9.67 -15.15
CA MET A 84 -1.83 -10.76 -14.57
C MET A 84 -2.61 -12.08 -14.50
N ARG A 85 -1.91 -13.19 -14.20
CA ARG A 85 -2.53 -14.48 -13.86
C ARG A 85 -2.64 -14.63 -12.33
N ARG A 86 -3.72 -15.26 -11.88
CA ARG A 86 -3.88 -15.74 -10.50
C ARG A 86 -3.16 -17.09 -10.33
N PRO A 87 -2.95 -17.55 -9.08
CA PRO A 87 -2.38 -18.88 -8.82
C PRO A 87 -3.17 -20.04 -9.44
N ASP A 88 -4.48 -19.89 -9.58
CA ASP A 88 -5.37 -20.87 -10.23
C ASP A 88 -5.30 -20.84 -11.78
N GLY A 89 -4.47 -19.98 -12.36
CA GLY A 89 -4.31 -19.82 -13.81
C GLY A 89 -5.28 -18.83 -14.47
N SER A 90 -6.34 -18.39 -13.77
CA SER A 90 -7.30 -17.41 -14.28
C SER A 90 -6.66 -16.03 -14.49
N ARG A 91 -7.22 -15.21 -15.37
CA ARG A 91 -6.77 -13.82 -15.57
C ARG A 91 -7.38 -12.89 -14.54
N ARG A 92 -6.59 -11.93 -14.06
CA ARG A 92 -7.03 -10.88 -13.15
C ARG A 92 -6.87 -9.49 -13.73
N ASP A 93 -7.78 -8.62 -13.30
CA ASP A 93 -7.62 -7.18 -13.47
C ASP A 93 -6.83 -6.64 -12.28
N SER A 94 -5.99 -5.63 -12.51
CA SER A 94 -5.23 -4.97 -11.46
C SER A 94 -5.75 -3.55 -11.27
N LEU A 95 -6.28 -3.28 -10.09
CA LEU A 95 -6.66 -1.94 -9.67
C LEU A 95 -5.40 -1.24 -9.18
N TYR A 96 -5.10 -0.10 -9.76
CA TYR A 96 -3.96 0.75 -9.41
C TYR A 96 -4.41 1.92 -8.55
N TYR A 97 -3.63 2.12 -7.50
CA TYR A 97 -3.78 3.20 -6.55
C TYR A 97 -2.46 3.94 -6.40
N SER A 98 -2.52 5.20 -6.02
CA SER A 98 -1.35 6.02 -5.78
C SER A 98 -1.49 6.92 -4.56
N LEU A 99 -0.35 7.45 -4.16
CA LEU A 99 -0.22 8.56 -3.22
C LEU A 99 0.91 9.45 -3.74
N LEU A 100 0.66 10.76 -3.76
CA LEU A 100 1.61 11.79 -4.19
C LEU A 100 2.31 12.44 -3.00
N ALA A 101 3.45 13.07 -3.25
CA ALA A 101 4.26 13.70 -2.20
C ALA A 101 3.55 14.84 -1.46
N ASP A 102 2.69 15.60 -2.13
CA ASP A 102 1.89 16.68 -1.54
C ASP A 102 0.69 16.16 -0.73
N GLU A 103 0.21 14.95 -1.04
CA GLU A 103 -0.82 14.25 -0.28
C GLU A 103 -0.26 13.55 0.98
N TRP A 104 1.03 13.23 0.98
CA TRP A 104 1.69 12.46 2.04
C TRP A 104 1.52 13.05 3.44
N PRO A 105 1.73 14.36 3.71
CA PRO A 105 1.62 14.89 5.07
C PRO A 105 0.28 14.59 5.75
N ALA A 106 -0.83 14.76 5.02
CA ALA A 106 -2.16 14.46 5.55
C ALA A 106 -2.36 12.97 5.81
N VAL A 107 -1.88 12.11 4.91
CA VAL A 107 -1.94 10.66 5.07
C VAL A 107 -1.09 10.19 6.25
N ARG A 108 0.14 10.70 6.39
CA ARG A 108 1.05 10.40 7.50
C ARG A 108 0.40 10.68 8.84
N ASP A 109 -0.19 11.87 9.00
CA ASP A 109 -0.81 12.29 10.25
C ASP A 109 -2.02 11.39 10.60
N ALA A 110 -2.82 11.03 9.59
CA ALA A 110 -3.93 10.07 9.76
C ALA A 110 -3.44 8.66 10.14
N LEU A 111 -2.31 8.19 9.57
CA LEU A 111 -1.71 6.91 9.93
C LEU A 111 -1.14 6.93 11.35
N LEU A 112 -0.45 8.00 11.74
CA LEU A 112 0.07 8.19 13.10
C LEU A 112 -1.05 8.13 14.14
N ALA A 113 -2.16 8.85 13.90
CA ALA A 113 -3.34 8.80 14.77
C ALA A 113 -3.91 7.38 14.90
N ARG A 114 -3.97 6.62 13.80
CA ARG A 114 -4.46 5.23 13.79
C ARG A 114 -3.54 4.25 14.50
N VAL A 115 -2.23 4.50 14.49
CA VAL A 115 -1.24 3.71 15.25
C VAL A 115 -1.37 4.03 16.74
N ALA A 116 -1.43 5.31 17.10
CA ALA A 116 -1.61 5.74 18.48
C ALA A 116 -2.89 5.17 19.12
N ALA A 117 -4.04 5.26 18.42
CA ALA A 117 -5.32 4.73 18.90
C ALA A 117 -5.30 3.21 19.15
N ARG A 118 -4.42 2.46 18.49
CA ARG A 118 -4.29 1.00 18.67
C ARG A 118 -3.30 0.59 19.76
N ARG A 119 -2.44 1.50 20.23
CA ARG A 119 -1.54 1.24 21.36
C ARG A 119 -2.22 1.41 22.71
N VAL A 120 -3.36 2.10 22.73
CA VAL A 120 -4.16 2.39 23.93
C VAL A 120 -5.29 1.36 24.13
N ALA A 121 -5.54 0.50 23.15
CA ALA A 121 -6.56 -0.55 23.17
C ALA A 121 -5.93 -1.93 23.39
#